data_AF-A0A7V3FD31-F1
#
_entry.id   AF-A0A7V3FD31-F1
#
_cell.length_a   1.000
_cell.length_b   1.000
_cell.length_c   1.000
_cell.angle_alpha   90.00
_cell.angle_beta   90.00
_cell.angle_gamma   90.00
#
_symmetry.space_group_name_H-M   'P 1'
#
loop_
_entity.id
_entity.type
_entity.pdbx_description
1 polymer ?
#
loop_
_entity_poly.entity_id
_entity_poly.type
_entity_poly.pdbx_seq_one_letter_code
_entity_poly.pdbx_strand_id
1 'polypeptide(L)'
;MRRTPSAILAGLRKKVDELKATLEEVRSESETAVQARNTALSALDARVTEVQAAVDQQVSRLDTALAQQTSNFDTAQESRRQEFDSTVKQFREELGNALTETKAVAHEAAEKFDAEAKERLKALTDHQARAEEVVGIIARTGMAGGYEQFANREARTADRFRWMTIGLGIAVVGVLVWGANIAANGNLTPEGATVKLALSAALGGLAAYTARQSHHHRTTAERARNIQLALASIGPYLAQLDEERRAAIIEAFAFLFFSPPNQAPTSEPGPGTTQALLDFIAKASPQK
;
A
#
# COMPACT_ATOMS: atom_id res chain seq x y z
N MET A 1 -142.16 38.36 47.75
CA MET A 1 -141.86 39.27 46.61
C MET A 1 -142.26 38.58 45.31
N ARG A 2 -143.46 38.87 44.81
CA ARG A 2 -144.03 38.21 43.62
C ARG A 2 -143.41 38.84 42.37
N ARG A 3 -142.50 38.13 41.68
CA ARG A 3 -142.14 38.47 40.30
C ARG A 3 -143.34 38.17 39.42
N THR A 4 -143.83 39.17 38.69
CA THR A 4 -144.96 39.00 37.75
C THR A 4 -144.57 38.03 36.64
N PRO A 5 -145.51 37.23 36.09
CA PRO A 5 -145.26 36.31 34.98
C PRO A 5 -144.56 36.98 33.77
N SER A 6 -144.83 38.27 33.55
CA SER A 6 -144.18 39.09 32.52
C SER A 6 -142.68 39.29 32.74
N ALA A 7 -142.21 39.41 33.98
CA ALA A 7 -140.79 39.61 34.30
C ALA A 7 -139.95 38.33 34.09
N ILE A 8 -140.54 37.15 34.31
CA ILE A 8 -139.90 35.85 34.06
C ILE A 8 -139.78 35.61 32.55
N LEU A 9 -140.84 35.88 31.78
CA LEU A 9 -140.85 35.80 30.31
C LEU A 9 -139.84 36.75 29.65
N ALA A 10 -139.72 37.99 30.15
CA ALA A 10 -138.73 38.94 29.67
C ALA A 10 -137.28 38.50 29.96
N GLY A 11 -137.02 37.92 31.15
CA GLY A 11 -135.72 37.36 31.50
C GLY A 11 -135.35 36.12 30.70
N LEU A 12 -136.33 35.28 30.36
CA LEU A 12 -136.13 34.12 29.47
C LEU A 12 -135.81 34.56 28.03
N ARG A 13 -136.54 35.56 27.51
CA ARG A 13 -136.24 36.16 26.19
C ARG A 13 -134.83 36.72 26.14
N LYS A 14 -134.44 37.51 27.13
CA LYS A 14 -133.09 38.08 27.20
C LYS A 14 -132.00 37.01 27.21
N LYS A 15 -132.19 35.92 27.99
CA LYS A 15 -131.26 34.78 27.98
C LYS A 15 -131.21 34.08 26.63
N VAL A 16 -132.34 33.89 25.95
CA VAL A 16 -132.38 33.29 24.61
C VAL A 16 -131.67 34.17 23.60
N ASP A 17 -131.81 35.49 23.69
CA ASP A 17 -131.13 36.44 22.80
C ASP A 17 -129.62 36.50 23.09
N GLU A 18 -129.20 36.47 24.35
CA GLU A 18 -127.78 36.33 24.75
C GLU A 18 -127.18 34.99 24.29
N LEU A 19 -127.93 33.89 24.39
CA LEU A 19 -127.49 32.57 23.94
C LEU A 19 -127.38 32.50 22.41
N LYS A 20 -128.27 33.19 21.68
CA LYS A 20 -128.18 33.34 20.23
C LYS A 20 -126.98 34.18 19.82
N ALA A 21 -126.73 35.30 20.49
CA ALA A 21 -125.59 36.16 20.22
C ALA A 21 -124.25 35.42 20.44
N THR A 22 -124.13 34.70 21.56
CA THR A 22 -122.95 33.87 21.84
C THR A 22 -122.81 32.70 20.86
N LEU A 23 -123.91 32.09 20.42
CA LEU A 23 -123.88 31.05 19.39
C LEU A 23 -123.42 31.60 18.04
N GLU A 24 -123.87 32.79 17.65
CA GLU A 24 -123.44 33.47 16.42
C GLU A 24 -121.96 33.88 16.48
N GLU A 25 -121.50 34.36 17.64
CA GLU A 25 -120.10 34.71 17.90
C GLU A 25 -119.19 33.47 17.82
N VAL A 26 -119.50 32.40 18.55
CA VAL A 26 -118.75 31.13 18.49
C VAL A 26 -118.77 30.52 17.08
N ARG A 27 -119.89 30.63 16.37
CA ARG A 27 -119.98 30.19 14.97
C ARG A 27 -119.04 30.99 14.08
N SER A 28 -119.04 32.31 14.21
CA SER A 28 -118.16 33.20 13.43
C SER A 28 -116.69 32.94 13.75
N GLU A 29 -116.33 32.77 15.02
CA GLU A 29 -114.97 32.40 15.45
C GLU A 29 -114.56 31.03 14.91
N SER A 30 -115.45 30.04 14.97
CA SER A 30 -115.19 28.70 14.42
C SER A 30 -115.03 28.72 12.90
N GLU A 31 -115.86 29.47 12.17
CA GLU A 31 -115.74 29.64 10.72
C GLU A 31 -114.40 30.29 10.36
N THR A 32 -113.99 31.32 11.10
CA THR A 32 -112.69 32.00 10.94
C THR A 32 -111.52 31.05 11.24
N ALA A 33 -111.61 30.26 12.32
CA ALA A 33 -110.58 29.29 12.70
C ALA A 33 -110.44 28.16 11.66
N VAL A 34 -111.55 27.69 11.07
CA VAL A 34 -111.54 26.69 9.99
C VAL A 34 -110.91 27.28 8.73
N GLN A 35 -111.23 28.52 8.36
CA GLN A 35 -110.59 29.19 7.22
C GLN A 35 -109.07 29.36 7.43
N ALA A 36 -108.66 29.80 8.62
CA ALA A 36 -107.25 29.94 8.97
C ALA A 36 -106.51 28.59 8.92
N ARG A 37 -107.10 27.52 9.45
CA ARG A 37 -106.54 26.16 9.37
C ARG A 37 -106.45 25.64 7.94
N ASN A 38 -107.48 25.84 7.11
CA ASN A 38 -107.44 25.44 5.70
C ASN A 38 -106.33 26.18 4.94
N THR A 39 -106.12 27.46 5.26
CA THR A 39 -105.04 28.26 4.66
C THR A 39 -103.67 27.75 5.10
N ALA A 40 -103.50 27.41 6.38
CA ALA A 40 -102.28 26.84 6.92
C ALA A 40 -101.97 25.44 6.35
N LEU A 41 -102.99 24.59 6.16
CA LEU A 41 -102.85 23.27 5.53
C LEU A 41 -102.40 23.41 4.07
N SER A 42 -103.04 24.28 3.28
CA SER A 42 -102.61 24.55 1.91
C SER A 42 -101.17 25.07 1.84
N ALA A 43 -100.77 25.94 2.77
CA ALA A 43 -99.39 26.43 2.85
C ALA A 43 -98.39 25.33 3.25
N LEU A 44 -98.79 24.40 4.12
CA LEU A 44 -97.98 23.25 4.51
C LEU A 44 -97.81 22.27 3.35
N ASP A 45 -98.88 21.97 2.61
CA ASP A 45 -98.83 21.11 1.42
C ASP A 45 -97.91 21.70 0.33
N ALA A 46 -97.98 23.01 0.13
CA ALA A 46 -97.08 23.71 -0.78
C ALA A 46 -95.61 23.57 -0.33
N ARG A 47 -95.32 23.73 0.97
CA ARG A 47 -93.98 23.52 1.54
C ARG A 47 -93.50 22.08 1.42
N VAL A 48 -94.37 21.09 1.65
CA VAL A 48 -94.02 19.67 1.48
C VAL A 48 -93.65 19.39 0.02
N THR A 49 -94.42 19.94 -0.93
CA THR A 49 -94.14 19.80 -2.36
C THR A 49 -92.82 20.47 -2.75
N GLU A 50 -92.55 21.66 -2.25
CA GLU A 50 -91.29 22.38 -2.49
C GLU A 50 -90.07 21.62 -1.92
N VAL A 51 -90.18 21.14 -0.67
CA VAL A 51 -89.12 20.36 -0.03
C VAL A 51 -88.89 19.04 -0.77
N GLN A 52 -89.95 18.35 -1.20
CA GLN A 52 -89.83 17.12 -1.99
C GLN A 52 -89.07 17.37 -3.29
N ALA A 53 -89.45 18.42 -4.04
CA ALA A 53 -88.75 18.79 -5.27
C ALA A 53 -87.27 19.16 -5.03
N ALA A 54 -86.98 19.87 -3.93
CA ALA A 54 -85.61 20.21 -3.55
C ALA A 54 -84.79 18.97 -3.17
N VAL A 55 -85.38 18.00 -2.45
CA VAL A 55 -84.77 16.72 -2.09
C VAL A 55 -84.47 15.91 -3.35
N ASP A 56 -85.44 15.78 -4.26
CA ASP A 56 -85.26 15.04 -5.51
C ASP A 56 -84.13 15.65 -6.37
N GLN A 57 -84.07 16.98 -6.43
CA GLN A 57 -82.99 17.69 -7.10
C GLN A 57 -81.63 17.45 -6.43
N GLN A 58 -81.56 17.46 -5.10
CA GLN A 58 -80.31 17.20 -4.38
C GLN A 58 -79.84 15.75 -4.57
N VAL A 59 -80.75 14.78 -4.53
CA VAL A 59 -80.44 13.37 -4.80
C VAL A 59 -79.84 13.22 -6.20
N SER A 60 -80.47 13.81 -7.22
CA SER A 60 -79.94 13.76 -8.60
C SER A 60 -78.55 14.42 -8.73
N ARG A 61 -78.32 15.54 -8.05
CA ARG A 61 -76.99 16.20 -8.02
C ARG A 61 -75.94 15.33 -7.33
N LEU A 62 -76.32 14.67 -6.24
CA LEU A 62 -75.42 13.75 -5.52
C LEU A 62 -75.10 12.52 -6.36
N ASP A 63 -76.07 11.91 -7.02
CA ASP A 63 -75.84 10.76 -7.91
C ASP A 63 -74.89 11.11 -9.05
N THR A 64 -75.09 12.28 -9.66
CA THR A 64 -74.20 12.79 -10.71
C THR A 64 -72.79 13.04 -10.18
N ALA A 65 -72.66 13.67 -9.01
CA ALA A 65 -71.37 13.92 -8.39
C ALA A 65 -70.65 12.62 -8.02
N LEU A 66 -71.37 11.62 -7.51
CA LEU A 66 -70.83 10.32 -7.13
C LEU A 66 -70.34 9.54 -8.36
N ALA A 67 -71.14 9.54 -9.45
CA ALA A 67 -70.76 8.91 -10.71
C ALA A 67 -69.51 9.59 -11.29
N GLN A 68 -69.46 10.92 -11.29
CA GLN A 68 -68.29 11.66 -11.76
C GLN A 68 -67.05 11.40 -10.90
N GLN A 69 -67.20 11.36 -9.58
CA GLN A 69 -66.09 11.09 -8.67
C GLN A 69 -65.54 9.68 -8.86
N THR A 70 -66.41 8.69 -9.03
CA THR A 70 -66.02 7.30 -9.29
C THR A 70 -65.25 7.21 -10.61
N SER A 71 -65.79 7.79 -11.68
CA SER A 71 -65.11 7.82 -12.99
C SER A 71 -63.75 8.52 -12.95
N ASN A 72 -63.65 9.65 -12.24
CA ASN A 72 -62.40 10.39 -12.10
C ASN A 72 -61.38 9.59 -11.29
N PHE A 73 -61.83 8.93 -10.23
CA PHE A 73 -60.98 8.10 -9.38
C PHE A 73 -60.41 6.91 -10.17
N ASP A 74 -61.24 6.19 -10.91
CA ASP A 74 -60.84 5.04 -11.73
C ASP A 74 -59.84 5.46 -12.82
N THR A 75 -60.12 6.56 -13.52
CA THR A 75 -59.21 7.12 -14.53
C THR A 75 -57.86 7.51 -13.92
N ALA A 76 -57.89 8.19 -12.77
CA ALA A 76 -56.68 8.61 -12.10
C ALA A 76 -55.89 7.41 -11.54
N GLN A 77 -56.57 6.35 -11.09
CA GLN A 77 -55.92 5.12 -10.62
C GLN A 77 -55.25 4.38 -11.77
N GLU A 78 -55.89 4.29 -12.92
CA GLU A 78 -55.30 3.65 -14.10
C GLU A 78 -54.11 4.47 -14.65
N SER A 79 -54.21 5.80 -14.71
CA SER A 79 -53.06 6.67 -15.09
C SER A 79 -51.88 6.48 -14.15
N ARG A 80 -52.10 6.52 -12.83
CA ARG A 80 -51.04 6.30 -11.83
C ARG A 80 -50.39 4.93 -11.97
N ARG A 81 -51.16 3.89 -12.27
CA ARG A 81 -50.65 2.54 -12.45
C ARG A 81 -49.78 2.44 -13.71
N GLN A 82 -50.22 3.04 -14.82
CA GLN A 82 -49.45 3.05 -16.07
C GLN A 82 -48.16 3.86 -15.94
N GLU A 83 -48.21 5.03 -15.30
CA GLU A 83 -47.05 5.85 -15.00
C GLU A 83 -46.06 5.09 -14.10
N PHE A 84 -46.56 4.46 -13.03
CA PHE A 84 -45.72 3.65 -12.14
C PHE A 84 -45.04 2.50 -12.88
N ASP A 85 -45.77 1.74 -13.69
CA ASP A 85 -45.20 0.64 -14.48
C ASP A 85 -44.14 1.14 -15.48
N SER A 86 -44.36 2.31 -16.09
CA SER A 86 -43.41 2.96 -16.98
C SER A 86 -42.13 3.38 -16.23
N THR A 87 -42.27 4.07 -15.10
CA THR A 87 -41.13 4.50 -14.27
C THR A 87 -40.34 3.30 -13.76
N VAL A 88 -41.00 2.22 -13.33
CA VAL A 88 -40.34 1.01 -12.88
C VAL A 88 -39.56 0.33 -14.01
N LYS A 89 -40.09 0.32 -15.24
CA LYS A 89 -39.36 -0.20 -16.41
C LYS A 89 -38.13 0.65 -16.72
N GLN A 90 -38.28 1.97 -16.81
CA GLN A 90 -37.18 2.89 -17.07
C GLN A 90 -36.07 2.74 -16.01
N PHE A 91 -36.44 2.72 -14.73
CA PHE A 91 -35.48 2.55 -13.63
C PHE A 91 -34.72 1.22 -13.72
N ARG A 92 -35.39 0.12 -14.11
CA ARG A 92 -34.72 -1.18 -14.32
C ARG A 92 -33.75 -1.16 -15.50
N GLU A 93 -34.12 -0.50 -16.60
CA GLU A 93 -33.25 -0.34 -17.76
C GLU A 93 -32.03 0.51 -17.43
N GLU A 94 -32.23 1.66 -16.76
CA GLU A 94 -31.15 2.53 -16.30
C GLU A 94 -30.19 1.81 -15.33
N LEU A 95 -30.73 1.10 -14.34
CA LEU A 95 -29.90 0.28 -13.45
C LEU A 95 -29.15 -0.83 -14.19
N GLY A 96 -29.79 -1.50 -15.14
CA GLY A 96 -29.17 -2.54 -15.95
C GLY A 96 -28.01 -2.01 -16.79
N ASN A 97 -28.19 -0.84 -17.41
CA ASN A 97 -27.16 -0.16 -18.18
C ASN A 97 -26.03 0.31 -17.28
N ALA A 98 -26.33 0.98 -16.17
CA ALA A 98 -25.33 1.44 -15.20
C ALA A 98 -24.51 0.29 -14.62
N LEU A 99 -25.14 -0.85 -14.32
CA LEU A 99 -24.44 -2.05 -13.83
C LEU A 99 -23.51 -2.63 -14.90
N THR A 100 -23.93 -2.65 -16.17
CA THR A 100 -23.14 -3.16 -17.29
C THR A 100 -21.93 -2.26 -17.56
N GLU A 101 -22.15 -0.94 -17.59
CA GLU A 101 -21.10 0.06 -17.77
C GLU A 101 -20.09 0.01 -16.60
N THR A 102 -20.58 -0.03 -15.36
CA THR A 102 -19.72 -0.14 -14.18
C THR A 102 -18.88 -1.41 -14.20
N LYS A 103 -19.46 -2.54 -14.61
CA LYS A 103 -18.70 -3.81 -14.76
C LYS A 103 -17.64 -3.71 -15.85
N ALA A 104 -17.95 -3.10 -16.99
CA ALA A 104 -16.99 -2.93 -18.08
C ALA A 104 -15.81 -2.04 -17.65
N VAL A 105 -16.09 -0.89 -17.02
CA VAL A 105 -15.06 0.02 -16.51
C VAL A 105 -14.22 -0.64 -15.42
N ALA A 106 -14.85 -1.37 -14.49
CA ALA A 106 -14.13 -2.09 -13.45
C ALA A 106 -13.22 -3.19 -14.01
N HIS A 107 -13.67 -3.91 -15.05
CA HIS A 107 -12.88 -4.94 -15.72
C HIS A 107 -11.68 -4.33 -16.46
N GLU A 108 -11.90 -3.27 -17.24
CA GLU A 108 -10.83 -2.56 -17.96
C GLU A 108 -9.80 -1.97 -16.98
N ALA A 109 -10.26 -1.36 -15.89
CA ALA A 109 -9.38 -0.86 -14.84
C ALA A 109 -8.56 -1.99 -14.20
N ALA A 110 -9.18 -3.15 -13.92
CA ALA A 110 -8.48 -4.30 -13.35
C ALA A 110 -7.41 -4.86 -14.31
N GLU A 111 -7.72 -4.99 -15.61
CA GLU A 111 -6.74 -5.43 -16.61
C GLU A 111 -5.57 -4.44 -16.74
N LYS A 112 -5.86 -3.14 -16.75
CA LYS A 112 -4.83 -2.11 -16.81
C LYS A 112 -3.94 -2.13 -15.57
N PHE A 113 -4.51 -2.26 -14.38
CA PHE A 113 -3.73 -2.36 -13.14
C PHE A 113 -2.88 -3.63 -13.09
N ASP A 114 -3.39 -4.77 -13.56
CA ASP A 114 -2.63 -6.01 -13.63
C ASP A 114 -1.45 -5.89 -14.61
N ALA A 115 -1.67 -5.28 -15.78
CA ALA A 115 -0.61 -5.01 -16.76
C ALA A 115 0.47 -4.07 -16.20
N GLU A 116 0.07 -2.95 -15.61
CA GLU A 116 1.00 -2.00 -14.98
C GLU A 116 1.75 -2.61 -13.79
N ALA A 117 1.08 -3.44 -12.98
CA ALA A 117 1.70 -4.13 -11.85
C ALA A 117 2.78 -5.12 -12.33
N LYS A 118 2.47 -5.92 -13.37
CA LYS A 118 3.43 -6.84 -13.99
C LYS A 118 4.63 -6.12 -14.58
N GLU A 119 4.40 -4.99 -15.27
CA GLU A 119 5.47 -4.18 -15.84
C GLU A 119 6.38 -3.60 -14.73
N ARG A 120 5.79 -3.02 -13.68
CA ARG A 120 6.54 -2.48 -12.54
C ARG A 120 7.30 -3.55 -11.77
N LEU A 121 6.70 -4.72 -11.55
CA LEU A 121 7.37 -5.85 -10.92
C LEU A 121 8.55 -6.34 -11.75
N LYS A 122 8.40 -6.42 -13.08
CA LYS A 122 9.50 -6.76 -13.98
C LYS A 122 10.62 -5.72 -13.90
N ALA A 123 10.28 -4.43 -13.97
CA ALA A 123 11.25 -3.35 -13.85
C ALA A 123 12.00 -3.39 -12.50
N LEU A 124 11.29 -3.62 -11.39
CA LEU A 124 11.90 -3.77 -10.06
C LEU A 124 12.84 -4.97 -9.99
N THR A 125 12.44 -6.10 -10.55
CA THR A 125 13.27 -7.32 -10.61
C THR A 125 14.54 -7.07 -11.44
N ASP A 126 14.41 -6.40 -12.58
CA ASP A 126 15.54 -6.01 -13.42
C ASP A 126 16.47 -5.01 -12.70
N HIS A 127 15.92 -4.06 -11.94
CA HIS A 127 16.70 -3.14 -11.13
C HIS A 127 17.43 -3.84 -9.98
N GLN A 128 16.80 -4.84 -9.34
CA GLN A 128 17.45 -5.67 -8.33
C GLN A 128 18.61 -6.44 -8.94
N ALA A 129 18.41 -7.12 -10.07
CA ALA A 129 19.46 -7.87 -10.76
C ALA A 129 20.65 -6.96 -11.16
N ARG A 130 20.36 -5.76 -11.69
CA ARG A 130 21.39 -4.77 -12.00
C ARG A 130 22.12 -4.28 -10.75
N ALA A 131 21.41 -4.05 -9.64
CA ALA A 131 22.03 -3.63 -8.39
C ALA A 131 22.97 -4.73 -7.84
N GLU A 132 22.54 -5.99 -7.86
CA GLU A 132 23.35 -7.15 -7.47
C GLU A 132 24.60 -7.28 -8.36
N GLU A 133 24.46 -7.11 -9.67
CA GLU A 133 25.58 -7.12 -10.60
C GLU A 133 26.58 -5.99 -10.31
N VAL A 134 26.09 -4.75 -10.17
CA VAL A 134 26.93 -3.58 -9.89
C VAL A 134 27.65 -3.73 -8.56
N VAL A 135 26.96 -4.14 -7.49
CA VAL A 135 27.57 -4.42 -6.19
C VAL A 135 28.61 -5.53 -6.32
N GLY A 136 28.32 -6.59 -7.08
CA GLY A 136 29.25 -7.67 -7.36
C GLY A 136 30.51 -7.19 -8.10
N ILE A 137 30.38 -6.29 -9.08
CA ILE A 137 31.50 -5.70 -9.81
C ILE A 137 32.31 -4.77 -8.92
N ILE A 138 31.66 -3.92 -8.11
CA ILE A 138 32.32 -3.00 -7.17
C ILE A 138 33.09 -3.79 -6.11
N ALA A 139 32.49 -4.85 -5.55
CA ALA A 139 33.16 -5.70 -4.57
C ALA A 139 34.40 -6.38 -5.17
N ARG A 140 34.29 -6.99 -6.36
CA ARG A 140 35.44 -7.64 -7.02
C ARG A 140 36.53 -6.64 -7.41
N THR A 141 36.16 -5.56 -8.10
CA THR A 141 37.11 -4.54 -8.59
C THR A 141 37.71 -3.74 -7.43
N GLY A 142 36.92 -3.38 -6.43
CA GLY A 142 37.37 -2.64 -5.25
C GLY A 142 38.34 -3.46 -4.39
N MET A 143 38.02 -4.73 -4.12
CA MET A 143 38.90 -5.62 -3.34
C MET A 143 40.19 -5.93 -4.10
N ALA A 144 40.12 -6.35 -5.37
CA ALA A 144 41.31 -6.64 -6.17
C ALA A 144 42.17 -5.38 -6.39
N GLY A 145 41.54 -4.24 -6.71
CA GLY A 145 42.23 -2.96 -6.90
C GLY A 145 42.91 -2.45 -5.62
N GLY A 146 42.31 -2.65 -4.44
CA GLY A 146 42.91 -2.33 -3.16
C GLY A 146 44.20 -3.12 -2.90
N TYR A 147 44.17 -4.43 -3.12
CA TYR A 147 45.37 -5.28 -2.99
C TYR A 147 46.43 -4.98 -4.06
N GLU A 148 46.02 -4.61 -5.27
CA GLU A 148 46.95 -4.17 -6.32
C GLU A 148 47.73 -2.92 -5.91
N GLN A 149 47.02 -1.88 -5.44
CA GLN A 149 47.66 -0.64 -5.01
C GLN A 149 48.59 -0.87 -3.81
N PHE A 150 48.17 -1.73 -2.88
CA PHE A 150 48.98 -2.11 -1.72
C PHE A 150 50.25 -2.88 -2.15
N ALA A 151 50.10 -3.92 -2.99
CA ALA A 151 51.22 -4.70 -3.52
C ALA A 151 52.24 -3.82 -4.27
N ASN A 152 51.75 -2.91 -5.13
CA ASN A 152 52.61 -2.00 -5.88
C ASN A 152 53.37 -1.01 -4.97
N ARG A 153 52.73 -0.52 -3.91
CA ARG A 153 53.37 0.38 -2.92
C ARG A 153 54.46 -0.33 -2.13
N GLU A 154 54.18 -1.56 -1.70
CA GLU A 154 55.13 -2.40 -0.95
C GLU A 154 56.31 -2.82 -1.83
N ALA A 155 56.06 -3.22 -3.08
CA ALA A 155 57.12 -3.56 -4.05
C ALA A 155 58.07 -2.38 -4.29
N ARG A 156 57.54 -1.16 -4.52
CA ARG A 156 58.37 0.06 -4.68
C ARG A 156 59.19 0.36 -3.43
N THR A 157 58.64 0.10 -2.24
CA THR A 157 59.36 0.30 -0.98
C THR A 157 60.48 -0.75 -0.81
N ALA A 158 60.21 -2.00 -1.16
CA ALA A 158 61.22 -3.05 -1.21
C ALA A 158 62.38 -2.70 -2.16
N ASP A 159 62.07 -2.16 -3.35
CA ASP A 159 63.08 -1.72 -4.32
C ASP A 159 63.92 -0.56 -3.81
N ARG A 160 63.31 0.42 -3.12
CA ARG A 160 64.07 1.50 -2.47
C ARG A 160 65.05 0.97 -1.43
N PHE A 161 64.63 0.05 -0.56
CA PHE A 161 65.53 -0.60 0.40
C PHE A 161 66.61 -1.45 -0.28
N ARG A 162 66.30 -2.07 -1.43
CA ARG A 162 67.29 -2.81 -2.23
C ARG A 162 68.36 -1.89 -2.76
N TRP A 163 67.99 -0.74 -3.32
CA TRP A 163 68.94 0.27 -3.77
C TRP A 163 69.79 0.83 -2.63
N MET A 164 69.21 1.04 -1.43
CA MET A 164 69.97 1.42 -0.23
C MET A 164 70.96 0.32 0.19
N THR A 165 70.55 -0.95 0.16
CA THR A 165 71.41 -2.10 0.48
C THR A 165 72.60 -2.18 -0.48
N ILE A 166 72.34 -2.03 -1.79
CA ILE A 166 73.38 -2.03 -2.83
C ILE A 166 74.34 -0.86 -2.61
N GLY A 167 73.83 0.34 -2.33
CA GLY A 167 74.66 1.52 -2.04
C GLY A 167 75.56 1.33 -0.82
N LEU A 168 75.03 0.78 0.28
CA LEU A 168 75.81 0.45 1.47
C LEU A 168 76.83 -0.66 1.19
N GLY A 169 76.48 -1.68 0.40
CA GLY A 169 77.40 -2.73 -0.04
C GLY A 169 78.57 -2.16 -0.84
N ILE A 170 78.30 -1.25 -1.79
CA ILE A 170 79.34 -0.54 -2.55
C ILE A 170 80.21 0.30 -1.61
N ALA A 171 79.62 0.98 -0.62
CA ALA A 171 80.38 1.75 0.37
C ALA A 171 81.31 0.87 1.21
N VAL A 172 80.87 -0.32 1.64
CA VAL A 172 81.71 -1.30 2.35
C VAL A 172 82.89 -1.72 1.47
N VAL A 173 82.64 -2.08 0.20
CA VAL A 173 83.70 -2.44 -0.75
C VAL A 173 84.66 -1.27 -0.98
N GLY A 174 84.15 -0.05 -1.10
CA GLY A 174 84.95 1.17 -1.26
C GLY A 174 85.89 1.42 -0.08
N VAL A 175 85.41 1.29 1.16
CA VAL A 175 86.23 1.41 2.37
C VAL A 175 87.33 0.35 2.40
N LEU A 176 87.03 -0.88 1.98
CA LEU A 176 88.01 -1.96 1.92
C LEU A 176 89.08 -1.73 0.84
N VAL A 177 88.70 -1.30 -0.37
CA VAL A 177 89.63 -1.01 -1.48
C VAL A 177 90.50 0.22 -1.19
N TRP A 178 89.91 1.31 -0.68
CA TRP A 178 90.66 2.48 -0.22
C TRP A 178 91.63 2.10 0.91
N GLY A 179 91.16 1.28 1.85
CA GLY A 179 91.96 0.75 2.94
C GLY A 179 93.15 -0.07 2.45
N ALA A 180 92.96 -0.93 1.44
CA ALA A 180 94.01 -1.76 0.84
C ALA A 180 95.04 -0.96 0.02
N ASN A 181 94.62 0.12 -0.66
CA ASN A 181 95.56 1.00 -1.37
C ASN A 181 96.50 1.74 -0.41
N ILE A 182 95.99 2.23 0.71
CA ILE A 182 96.82 2.83 1.76
C ILE A 182 97.75 1.80 2.38
N ALA A 183 97.30 0.54 2.49
CA ALA A 183 98.08 -0.55 3.01
C ALA A 183 99.30 -0.89 2.14
N ALA A 184 99.11 -0.89 0.82
CA ALA A 184 100.17 -1.15 -0.16
C ALA A 184 101.26 -0.05 -0.18
N ASN A 185 100.93 1.18 0.26
CA ASN A 185 101.86 2.31 0.31
C ASN A 185 102.71 2.36 1.60
N GLY A 186 102.72 1.30 2.42
CA GLY A 186 103.65 1.12 3.54
C GLY A 186 103.26 1.72 4.90
N ASN A 187 102.10 2.37 5.03
CA ASN A 187 101.66 3.06 6.26
C ASN A 187 100.47 2.36 6.98
N LEU A 188 100.59 1.06 7.27
CA LEU A 188 99.60 0.35 8.08
C LEU A 188 99.86 0.50 9.57
N THR A 189 99.20 1.48 10.20
CA THR A 189 99.05 1.48 11.67
C THR A 189 97.95 0.49 12.09
N PRO A 190 98.20 -0.40 13.08
CA PRO A 190 97.20 -1.32 13.63
C PRO A 190 95.91 -0.62 14.12
N GLU A 191 96.03 0.62 14.58
CA GLU A 191 94.91 1.48 14.97
C GLU A 191 93.97 1.81 13.80
N GLY A 192 94.53 2.09 12.62
CA GLY A 192 93.75 2.39 11.42
C GLY A 192 93.02 1.17 10.83
N ALA A 193 93.52 -0.04 11.07
CA ALA A 193 92.85 -1.28 10.66
C ALA A 193 91.59 -1.55 11.52
N THR A 194 91.66 -1.27 12.82
CA THR A 194 90.54 -1.48 13.76
C THR A 194 89.37 -0.55 13.48
N VAL A 195 89.63 0.73 13.19
CA VAL A 195 88.58 1.70 12.82
C VAL A 195 87.91 1.33 11.49
N LYS A 196 88.67 0.83 10.51
CA LYS A 196 88.12 0.35 9.23
C LYS A 196 87.24 -0.88 9.41
N LEU A 197 87.67 -1.84 10.22
CA LEU A 197 86.85 -3.02 10.56
C LEU A 197 85.56 -2.63 11.29
N ALA A 198 85.64 -1.74 12.28
CA ALA A 198 84.47 -1.23 12.98
C ALA A 198 83.50 -0.48 12.04
N LEU A 199 84.03 0.34 11.13
CA LEU A 199 83.24 1.07 10.13
C LEU A 199 82.59 0.13 9.11
N SER A 200 83.33 -0.84 8.58
CA SER A 200 82.79 -1.87 7.69
C SER A 200 81.75 -2.75 8.37
N ALA A 201 81.93 -3.08 9.66
CA ALA A 201 80.93 -3.81 10.45
C ALA A 201 79.67 -2.98 10.68
N ALA A 202 79.79 -1.68 10.98
CA ALA A 202 78.64 -0.78 11.13
C ALA A 202 77.85 -0.61 9.81
N LEU A 203 78.55 -0.37 8.70
CA LEU A 203 77.94 -0.28 7.37
C LEU A 203 77.34 -1.62 6.92
N GLY A 204 78.02 -2.73 7.21
CA GLY A 204 77.52 -4.09 6.96
C GLY A 204 76.27 -4.42 7.77
N GLY A 205 76.21 -4.00 9.03
CA GLY A 205 75.02 -4.14 9.88
C GLY A 205 73.82 -3.35 9.36
N LEU A 206 74.04 -2.10 8.91
CA LEU A 206 73.02 -1.28 8.26
C LEU A 206 72.57 -1.89 6.91
N ALA A 207 73.49 -2.43 6.12
CA ALA A 207 73.19 -3.14 4.89
C ALA A 207 72.34 -4.41 5.17
N ALA A 208 72.68 -5.18 6.19
CA ALA A 208 71.92 -6.36 6.60
C ALA A 208 70.50 -6.01 7.07
N TYR A 209 70.35 -4.91 7.83
CA TYR A 209 69.03 -4.43 8.25
C TYR A 209 68.18 -3.99 7.05
N THR A 210 68.73 -3.16 6.17
CA THR A 210 68.02 -2.70 4.96
C THR A 210 67.69 -3.84 3.99
N ALA A 211 68.57 -4.85 3.90
CA ALA A 211 68.29 -6.08 3.15
C ALA A 211 67.12 -6.87 3.75
N ARG A 212 67.10 -7.01 5.09
CA ARG A 212 65.99 -7.67 5.80
C ARG A 212 64.67 -6.92 5.62
N GLN A 213 64.70 -5.60 5.67
CA GLN A 213 63.51 -4.76 5.40
C GLN A 213 63.05 -4.86 3.95
N SER A 214 63.97 -4.84 2.98
CA SER A 214 63.66 -5.08 1.56
C SER A 214 62.98 -6.44 1.38
N HIS A 215 63.52 -7.49 1.99
CA HIS A 215 62.93 -8.84 1.94
C HIS A 215 61.52 -8.86 2.56
N HIS A 216 61.34 -8.26 3.73
CA HIS A 216 60.03 -8.19 4.39
C HIS A 216 58.97 -7.51 3.49
N HIS A 217 59.25 -6.31 3.00
CA HIS A 217 58.36 -5.59 2.08
C HIS A 217 58.08 -6.38 0.80
N ARG A 218 59.07 -7.13 0.28
CA ARG A 218 58.90 -7.96 -0.92
C ARG A 218 57.98 -9.16 -0.67
N THR A 219 58.15 -9.87 0.45
CA THR A 219 57.25 -10.97 0.83
C THR A 219 55.81 -10.50 1.06
N THR A 220 55.64 -9.30 1.63
CA THR A 220 54.32 -8.67 1.80
C THR A 220 53.70 -8.28 0.46
N ALA A 221 54.50 -7.74 -0.47
CA ALA A 221 54.05 -7.40 -1.82
C ALA A 221 53.62 -8.65 -2.63
N GLU A 222 54.42 -9.73 -2.58
CA GLU A 222 54.11 -11.00 -3.25
C GLU A 222 52.82 -11.63 -2.69
N ARG A 223 52.65 -11.64 -1.36
CA ARG A 223 51.41 -12.11 -0.73
C ARG A 223 50.20 -11.30 -1.18
N ALA A 224 50.30 -9.97 -1.17
CA ALA A 224 49.23 -9.09 -1.62
C ALA A 224 48.90 -9.28 -3.12
N ARG A 225 49.92 -9.49 -3.96
CA ARG A 225 49.76 -9.78 -5.40
C ARG A 225 49.06 -11.11 -5.64
N ASN A 226 49.39 -12.14 -4.85
CA ASN A 226 48.72 -13.44 -4.92
C ASN A 226 47.24 -13.31 -4.52
N ILE A 227 46.93 -12.56 -3.46
CA ILE A 227 45.54 -12.27 -3.05
C ILE A 227 44.79 -11.50 -4.14
N GLN A 228 45.41 -10.47 -4.74
CA GLN A 228 44.83 -9.73 -5.87
C GLN A 228 44.45 -10.68 -7.01
N LEU A 229 45.40 -11.50 -7.48
CA LEU A 229 45.19 -12.42 -8.59
C LEU A 229 44.11 -13.45 -8.27
N ALA A 230 44.10 -13.96 -7.03
CA ALA A 230 43.10 -14.89 -6.54
C ALA A 230 41.70 -14.25 -6.51
N LEU A 231 41.55 -13.03 -5.98
CA LEU A 231 40.28 -12.29 -5.97
C LEU A 231 39.79 -11.88 -7.36
N ALA A 232 40.71 -11.57 -8.28
CA ALA A 232 40.38 -11.23 -9.66
C ALA A 232 39.97 -12.47 -10.47
N SER A 233 40.54 -13.64 -10.18
CA SER A 233 40.33 -14.87 -10.96
C SER A 233 39.26 -15.81 -10.40
N ILE A 234 38.87 -15.69 -9.12
CA ILE A 234 37.89 -16.60 -8.49
C ILE A 234 36.51 -16.55 -9.15
N GLY A 235 36.07 -15.39 -9.65
CA GLY A 235 34.77 -15.22 -10.31
C GLY A 235 34.54 -16.20 -11.47
N PRO A 236 35.41 -16.24 -12.48
CA PRO A 236 35.37 -17.23 -13.57
C PRO A 236 35.37 -18.70 -13.11
N TYR A 237 36.11 -19.06 -12.07
CA TYR A 237 36.17 -20.45 -11.57
C TYR A 237 34.89 -20.89 -10.85
N LEU A 238 34.22 -19.96 -10.15
CA LEU A 238 32.97 -20.26 -9.46
C LEU A 238 31.76 -20.32 -10.41
N ALA A 239 31.86 -19.77 -11.63
CA ALA A 239 30.76 -19.66 -12.59
C ALA A 239 30.21 -21.00 -13.09
N GLN A 240 30.99 -22.08 -13.00
CA GLN A 240 30.64 -23.40 -13.54
C GLN A 240 30.21 -24.40 -12.45
N LEU A 241 30.11 -23.98 -11.20
CA LEU A 241 29.87 -24.85 -10.04
C LEU A 241 28.46 -24.66 -9.48
N ASP A 242 27.91 -25.75 -8.95
CA ASP A 242 26.64 -25.75 -8.21
C ASP A 242 26.74 -24.86 -6.95
N GLU A 243 25.61 -24.30 -6.52
CA GLU A 243 25.55 -23.30 -5.44
C GLU A 243 26.16 -23.80 -4.12
N GLU A 244 25.92 -25.07 -3.77
CA GLU A 244 26.50 -25.72 -2.58
C GLU A 244 28.03 -25.83 -2.65
N ARG A 245 28.58 -26.15 -3.83
CA ARG A 245 30.03 -26.28 -4.04
C ARG A 245 30.70 -24.90 -4.09
N ARG A 246 30.02 -23.90 -4.65
CA ARG A 246 30.46 -22.51 -4.68
C ARG A 246 30.61 -21.95 -3.25
N ALA A 247 29.63 -22.18 -2.38
CA ALA A 247 29.68 -21.74 -0.99
C ALA A 247 30.87 -22.35 -0.23
N ALA A 248 31.07 -23.66 -0.34
CA ALA A 248 32.18 -24.36 0.32
C ALA A 248 33.56 -23.84 -0.12
N ILE A 249 33.74 -23.53 -1.41
CA ILE A 249 34.99 -22.97 -1.93
C ILE A 249 35.20 -21.54 -1.44
N ILE A 250 34.15 -20.72 -1.38
CA ILE A 250 34.24 -19.34 -0.86
C ILE A 250 34.66 -19.37 0.63
N GLU A 251 34.11 -20.29 1.43
CA GLU A 251 34.48 -20.46 2.83
C GLU A 251 35.96 -20.87 2.98
N ALA A 252 36.39 -21.89 2.22
CA ALA A 252 37.79 -22.32 2.22
C ALA A 252 38.74 -21.20 1.74
N PHE A 253 38.33 -20.41 0.75
CA PHE A 253 39.07 -19.28 0.25
C PHE A 253 39.21 -18.17 1.29
N ALA A 254 38.11 -17.84 1.98
CA ALA A 254 38.11 -16.85 3.04
C ALA A 254 39.06 -17.25 4.17
N PHE A 255 39.02 -18.53 4.57
CA PHE A 255 39.90 -19.08 5.59
C PHE A 255 41.39 -19.02 5.19
N LEU A 256 41.72 -19.40 3.95
CA LEU A 256 43.10 -19.45 3.46
C LEU A 256 43.76 -18.07 3.35
N PHE A 257 43.03 -17.07 2.86
CA PHE A 257 43.61 -15.77 2.53
C PHE A 257 43.47 -14.71 3.64
N PHE A 258 42.44 -14.80 4.48
CA PHE A 258 42.17 -13.80 5.53
C PHE A 258 42.56 -14.27 6.96
N SER A 259 43.03 -15.51 7.16
CA SER A 259 43.54 -15.94 8.47
C SER A 259 44.88 -15.29 8.85
N PRO A 260 45.05 -14.81 10.10
CA PRO A 260 46.32 -14.26 10.59
C PRO A 260 47.44 -15.32 10.62
N PRO A 261 48.70 -14.95 10.29
CA PRO A 261 49.82 -15.90 10.22
C PRO A 261 50.28 -16.51 11.56
N ASN A 262 49.65 -16.19 12.69
CA ASN A 262 50.04 -16.70 14.02
C ASN A 262 48.87 -17.23 14.86
N GLN A 263 47.82 -17.73 14.19
CA GLN A 263 46.83 -18.59 14.84
C GLN A 263 46.88 -19.93 14.10
N ALA A 264 47.71 -20.84 14.61
CA ALA A 264 47.46 -22.25 14.41
C ALA A 264 46.07 -22.56 14.99
N PRO A 265 45.28 -23.43 14.36
CA PRO A 265 43.91 -23.69 14.77
C PRO A 265 43.87 -24.17 16.23
N THR A 266 43.24 -23.40 17.11
CA THR A 266 42.87 -23.86 18.45
C THR A 266 41.48 -24.48 18.49
N SER A 267 40.77 -24.54 17.36
CA SER A 267 39.62 -25.42 17.21
C SER A 267 40.09 -26.73 16.58
N GLU A 268 39.77 -27.84 17.25
CA GLU A 268 39.95 -29.20 16.73
C GLU A 268 39.58 -29.30 15.25
N PRO A 269 40.29 -30.14 14.47
CA PRO A 269 40.01 -30.31 13.04
C PRO A 269 38.58 -30.80 12.84
N GLY A 270 37.70 -29.89 12.42
CA GLY A 270 36.47 -30.24 11.72
C GLY A 270 36.81 -30.96 10.41
N PRO A 271 36.03 -31.97 10.01
CA PRO A 271 36.36 -32.89 8.93
C PRO A 271 36.32 -32.16 7.58
N GLY A 272 37.44 -31.52 7.19
CA GLY A 272 37.46 -30.77 5.93
C GLY A 272 38.78 -30.13 5.52
N THR A 273 39.81 -30.10 6.38
CA THR A 273 41.02 -29.31 6.07
C THR A 273 42.25 -30.22 5.98
N THR A 274 42.87 -30.22 4.80
CA THR A 274 44.10 -30.92 4.38
C THR A 274 44.08 -32.45 4.31
N GLN A 275 43.56 -33.19 5.30
CA GLN A 275 43.50 -34.66 5.20
C GLN A 275 42.48 -35.13 4.15
N ALA A 276 41.32 -34.48 4.04
CA ALA A 276 40.32 -34.80 3.02
C ALA A 276 40.80 -34.53 1.59
N LEU A 277 41.63 -33.49 1.39
CA LEU A 277 42.26 -33.19 0.09
C LEU A 277 43.34 -34.22 -0.25
N LEU A 278 44.13 -34.65 0.74
CA LEU A 278 45.14 -35.68 0.56
C LEU A 278 44.51 -37.07 0.31
N ASP A 279 43.44 -37.41 1.02
CA ASP A 279 42.68 -38.66 0.80
C ASP A 279 41.96 -38.66 -0.54
N PHE A 280 41.43 -37.52 -1.00
CA PHE A 280 40.82 -37.41 -2.32
C PHE A 280 41.86 -37.57 -3.45
N ILE A 281 43.06 -36.99 -3.29
CA ILE A 281 44.17 -37.16 -4.23
C ILE A 281 44.70 -38.60 -4.21
N ALA A 282 44.79 -39.24 -3.04
CA ALA A 282 45.22 -40.63 -2.90
C ALA A 282 44.21 -41.62 -3.50
N LYS A 283 42.91 -41.34 -3.36
CA LYS A 283 41.82 -42.17 -3.90
C LYS A 283 41.58 -41.98 -5.40
N ALA A 284 42.03 -40.86 -5.98
CA ALA A 284 41.93 -40.59 -7.42
C ALA A 284 43.12 -41.12 -8.25
N SER A 285 44.12 -41.74 -7.61
CA SER A 285 45.26 -42.37 -8.29
C SER A 285 44.92 -43.81 -8.71
N PRO A 286 44.91 -44.15 -10.01
CA PRO A 286 44.68 -45.54 -10.45
C PRO A 286 45.85 -46.42 -10.03
N GLN A 287 45.58 -47.46 -9.22
CA GLN A 287 46.54 -48.52 -8.94
C GLN A 287 46.91 -49.22 -10.25
N LYS A 288 48.23 -49.28 -10.53
CA LYS A 288 48.81 -50.31 -11.40
C LYS A 288 49.06 -51.56 -10.56
#